data_AF-A0A2G9NZQ4-F1
#
_entry.id   AF-A0A2G9NZQ4-F1
#
_cell.length_a   1.000
_cell.length_b   1.000
_cell.length_c   1.000
_cell.angle_alpha   90.00
_cell.angle_beta   90.00
_cell.angle_gamma   90.00
#
_symmetry.space_group_name_H-M   'P 1'
#
loop_
_entity.id
_entity.type
_entity.pdbx_description
1 polymer ?
#
loop_
_entity_poly.entity_id
_entity_poly.type
_entity_poly.pdbx_seq_one_letter_code
_entity_poly.pdbx_strand_id
1 'polypeptide(L)'
;MALFELLVVEGFRILLAVLLAVIAQYFALKVFDRLTPGMSNLKEVRQGNAAVGILVGAVILSVAIIVAEQLETVIIPLQPGEWLEFATDYASLLLAVGFTIVVQAMAYWLMARILRRGFNTTAEIKRGNVAVALLYGALLYSVTIIIQAGLPKA
;
A
#
# COMPACT_ATOMS: atom_id res chain seq x y z
N MET A 1 30.58 -24.07 7.60
CA MET A 1 30.08 -23.12 8.62
C MET A 1 29.50 -21.86 8.00
N ALA A 2 30.17 -21.20 7.04
CA ALA A 2 29.67 -19.97 6.40
C ALA A 2 28.26 -20.05 5.75
N LEU A 3 27.90 -21.17 5.10
CA LEU A 3 26.60 -21.29 4.41
C LEU A 3 25.41 -21.28 5.40
N PHE A 4 25.55 -21.93 6.55
CA PHE A 4 24.48 -22.03 7.54
C PHE A 4 24.19 -20.66 8.18
N GLU A 5 25.24 -19.92 8.54
CA GLU A 5 25.11 -18.58 9.11
C GLU A 5 24.45 -17.61 8.11
N LEU A 6 24.83 -17.70 6.83
CA LEU A 6 24.23 -16.89 5.77
C LEU A 6 22.74 -17.18 5.61
N LEU A 7 22.34 -18.46 5.63
CA LEU A 7 20.92 -18.83 5.55
C LEU A 7 20.11 -18.32 6.74
N VAL A 8 20.67 -18.34 7.95
CA VAL A 8 20.00 -17.84 9.16
C VAL A 8 19.78 -16.33 9.08
N VAL A 9 20.80 -15.58 8.64
CA VAL A 9 20.73 -14.11 8.51
C VAL A 9 19.73 -13.71 7.43
N GLU A 10 19.80 -14.32 6.24
CA GLU A 10 18.85 -14.04 5.15
C GLU A 10 17.41 -14.47 5.50
N GLY A 11 17.25 -15.59 6.21
CA GLY A 11 15.94 -16.02 6.70
C GLY A 11 15.31 -15.00 7.65
N PHE A 12 16.09 -14.47 8.59
CA PHE A 12 15.62 -13.43 9.52
C PHE A 12 15.22 -12.14 8.79
N ARG A 13 16.01 -11.74 7.80
CA ARG A 13 15.76 -10.55 6.96
C ARG A 13 14.44 -10.64 6.19
N ILE A 14 14.21 -11.75 5.50
CA ILE A 14 12.96 -11.98 4.77
C ILE A 14 11.77 -11.94 5.73
N LEU A 15 11.91 -12.56 6.91
CA LEU A 15 10.85 -12.55 7.92
C LEU A 15 10.53 -11.14 8.42
N LEU A 16 11.56 -10.30 8.65
CA LEU A 16 11.37 -8.90 9.03
C LEU A 16 10.71 -8.08 7.92
N ALA A 17 11.13 -8.28 6.67
CA ALA A 17 10.56 -7.61 5.51
C ALA A 17 9.07 -7.93 5.32
N VAL A 18 8.70 -9.21 5.44
CA VAL A 18 7.30 -9.66 5.38
C VAL A 18 6.51 -9.03 6.53
N LEU A 19 7.05 -8.99 7.74
CA LEU A 19 6.38 -8.38 8.89
C LEU A 19 6.10 -6.89 8.65
N LEU A 20 7.09 -6.14 8.15
CA LEU A 20 6.93 -4.73 7.80
C LEU A 20 5.88 -4.52 6.70
N ALA A 21 5.87 -5.36 5.67
CA ALA A 21 4.88 -5.29 4.61
C ALA A 21 3.45 -5.50 5.12
N VAL A 22 3.24 -6.50 5.99
CA VAL A 22 1.94 -6.78 6.60
C VAL A 22 1.48 -5.61 7.47
N ILE A 23 2.38 -5.02 8.26
CA ILE A 23 2.08 -3.85 9.10
C ILE A 23 1.68 -2.65 8.22
N ALA A 24 2.43 -2.37 7.15
CA ALA A 24 2.14 -1.29 6.22
C ALA A 24 0.77 -1.47 5.56
N GLN A 25 0.44 -2.68 5.11
CA GLN A 25 -0.87 -2.99 4.54
C GLN A 25 -2.01 -2.80 5.55
N TYR A 26 -1.83 -3.24 6.79
CA TYR A 26 -2.82 -3.02 7.85
C TYR A 26 -3.11 -1.53 8.07
N PHE A 27 -2.08 -0.69 8.13
CA PHE A 27 -2.26 0.75 8.26
C PHE A 27 -2.95 1.38 7.06
N ALA A 28 -2.60 0.98 5.85
CA ALA A 28 -3.23 1.47 4.63
C ALA A 28 -4.73 1.16 4.61
N LEU A 29 -5.11 -0.08 4.94
CA LEU A 29 -6.53 -0.48 5.03
C LEU A 29 -7.27 0.35 6.09
N LYS A 30 -6.66 0.58 7.25
CA LYS A 30 -7.28 1.37 8.32
C LYS A 30 -7.48 2.84 7.92
N VAL A 31 -6.55 3.42 7.17
CA VAL A 31 -6.70 4.77 6.62
C VAL A 31 -7.80 4.78 5.56
N PHE A 32 -7.82 3.78 4.67
CA PHE A 32 -8.82 3.66 3.62
C PHE A 32 -10.25 3.53 4.18
N ASP A 33 -10.44 2.69 5.19
CA ASP A 33 -11.73 2.54 5.91
C ASP A 33 -12.24 3.89 6.47
N ARG A 34 -11.36 4.77 6.93
CA ARG A 34 -11.72 6.11 7.42
C ARG A 34 -12.15 7.05 6.30
N LEU A 35 -11.66 6.86 5.08
CA LEU A 35 -11.99 7.68 3.91
C LEU A 35 -13.31 7.25 3.26
N THR A 36 -13.72 6.00 3.47
CA THR A 36 -14.98 5.45 2.99
C THR A 36 -15.95 5.16 4.14
N PRO A 37 -16.30 6.17 4.99
CA PRO A 37 -17.15 5.93 6.14
C PRO A 37 -18.51 5.38 5.68
N GLY A 38 -18.84 4.20 6.18
CA GLY A 38 -20.06 3.46 5.84
C GLY A 38 -19.87 2.32 4.86
N MET A 39 -18.81 2.29 4.05
CA MET A 39 -18.41 1.08 3.31
C MET A 39 -17.54 0.27 4.27
N SER A 40 -18.14 -0.72 4.96
CA SER A 40 -17.37 -1.61 5.82
C SER A 40 -16.64 -2.60 4.92
N ASN A 41 -15.44 -2.21 4.47
CA ASN A 41 -14.73 -2.87 3.38
C ASN A 41 -14.60 -4.39 3.59
N LEU A 42 -14.11 -4.80 4.76
CA LEU A 42 -13.99 -6.23 5.12
C LEU A 42 -15.35 -6.95 5.23
N LYS A 43 -16.40 -6.26 5.69
CA LYS A 43 -17.75 -6.84 5.79
C LYS A 43 -18.36 -7.04 4.39
N GLU A 44 -18.22 -6.05 3.52
CA GLU A 44 -18.70 -6.09 2.14
C GLU A 44 -17.98 -7.19 1.34
N VAL A 45 -16.66 -7.30 1.49
CA VAL A 45 -15.88 -8.40 0.89
C VAL A 45 -16.35 -9.76 1.40
N ARG A 46 -16.57 -9.90 2.72
CA ARG A 46 -17.13 -11.13 3.31
C ARG A 46 -18.54 -11.45 2.78
N GLN A 47 -19.31 -10.44 2.39
CA GLN A 47 -20.63 -10.58 1.78
C GLN A 47 -20.59 -10.86 0.27
N GLY A 48 -19.40 -10.96 -0.33
CA GLY A 48 -19.22 -11.27 -1.75
C GLY A 48 -19.30 -10.06 -2.67
N ASN A 49 -19.17 -8.84 -2.15
CA ASN A 49 -19.13 -7.64 -2.98
C ASN A 49 -17.79 -7.55 -3.73
N ALA A 50 -17.79 -8.04 -4.97
CA ALA A 50 -16.61 -8.05 -5.84
C ALA A 50 -16.06 -6.65 -6.10
N ALA A 51 -16.92 -5.62 -6.20
CA ALA A 51 -16.49 -4.25 -6.43
C ALA A 51 -15.66 -3.71 -5.26
N VAL A 52 -16.10 -3.96 -4.03
CA VAL A 52 -15.30 -3.59 -2.84
C VAL A 52 -14.01 -4.39 -2.79
N GLY A 53 -14.05 -5.69 -3.12
CA GLY A 53 -12.85 -6.53 -3.20
C GLY A 53 -11.80 -5.99 -4.17
N ILE A 54 -12.22 -5.55 -5.36
CA ILE A 54 -11.34 -4.93 -6.36
C ILE A 54 -10.73 -3.63 -5.82
N LEU A 55 -11.54 -2.75 -5.23
CA LEU A 55 -11.06 -1.48 -4.70
C LEU A 55 -10.04 -1.67 -3.57
N VAL A 56 -10.36 -2.53 -2.60
CA VAL A 56 -9.49 -2.85 -1.47
C VAL A 56 -8.21 -3.56 -1.95
N GLY A 57 -8.36 -4.48 -2.89
CA GLY A 57 -7.23 -5.17 -3.52
C GLY A 57 -6.28 -4.19 -4.23
N ALA A 58 -6.81 -3.17 -4.90
CA ALA A 58 -6.00 -2.14 -5.51
C ALA A 58 -5.20 -1.34 -4.47
N VAL A 59 -5.79 -0.96 -3.34
CA VAL A 59 -5.06 -0.29 -2.24
C VAL A 59 -3.93 -1.16 -1.69
N ILE A 60 -4.22 -2.45 -1.45
CA ILE A 60 -3.22 -3.41 -0.96
C ILE A 60 -2.08 -3.55 -1.98
N LEU A 61 -2.42 -3.69 -3.27
CA LEU A 61 -1.45 -3.83 -4.35
C LEU A 61 -0.55 -2.58 -4.45
N SER A 62 -1.15 -1.39 -4.41
CA SER A 62 -0.42 -0.13 -4.45
C SER A 62 0.63 -0.03 -3.33
N VAL A 63 0.25 -0.39 -2.11
CA VAL A 63 1.16 -0.37 -0.95
C VAL A 63 2.22 -1.46 -1.06
N ALA A 64 1.84 -2.66 -1.52
CA ALA A 64 2.77 -3.76 -1.72
C ALA A 64 3.87 -3.41 -2.73
N ILE A 65 3.51 -2.74 -3.82
CA ILE A 65 4.45 -2.28 -4.84
C ILE A 65 5.49 -1.32 -4.24
N ILE A 66 5.04 -0.32 -3.49
CA ILE A 66 5.93 0.68 -2.87
C ILE A 66 6.82 0.04 -1.79
N VAL A 67 6.25 -0.84 -0.96
CA VAL A 67 7.05 -1.55 0.04
C VAL A 67 8.11 -2.40 -0.66
N ALA A 68 7.74 -3.19 -1.68
CA ALA A 68 8.67 -4.06 -2.39
C ALA A 68 9.87 -3.31 -2.98
N GLU A 69 9.65 -2.12 -3.55
CA GLU A 69 10.72 -1.27 -4.09
C GLU A 69 11.67 -0.75 -3.01
N GLN A 70 11.16 -0.48 -1.80
CA GLN A 70 11.96 0.03 -0.68
C GLN A 70 12.56 -1.08 0.20
N LEU A 71 12.18 -2.34 -0.02
CA LEU A 71 12.74 -3.47 0.74
C LEU A 71 14.20 -3.74 0.37
N GLU A 72 14.65 -3.39 -0.84
CA GLU A 72 16.05 -3.58 -1.25
C GLU A 72 17.03 -2.76 -0.39
N THR A 73 16.67 -1.54 0.03
CA THR A 73 17.50 -0.69 0.91
C THR A 73 17.45 -1.14 2.37
N VAL A 74 16.27 -1.52 2.86
CA VAL A 74 16.03 -1.82 4.27
C VAL A 74 16.65 -3.16 4.71
N ILE A 75 16.87 -4.09 3.77
CA ILE A 75 17.28 -5.46 4.06
C ILE A 75 18.81 -5.68 4.00
N ILE A 76 19.56 -4.82 3.32
CA ILE A 76 21.03 -4.90 3.26
C ILE A 76 21.62 -4.26 4.55
N PRO A 77 22.21 -5.01 5.50
CA PRO A 77 22.49 -4.49 6.83
C PRO A 77 23.95 -4.08 7.04
N LEU A 78 24.06 -2.92 7.70
CA LEU A 78 24.80 -2.71 8.95
C LEU A 78 26.25 -3.21 8.95
N GLN A 79 27.13 -2.44 8.31
CA GLN A 79 28.49 -2.42 8.84
C GLN A 79 28.46 -1.86 10.28
N PRO A 80 29.23 -2.42 11.22
CA PRO A 80 29.36 -1.85 12.56
C PRO A 80 29.77 -0.38 12.47
N GLY A 81 28.87 0.54 12.84
CA GLY A 81 29.12 1.99 12.81
C GLY A 81 28.12 2.80 11.99
N GLU A 82 27.32 2.17 11.12
CA GLU A 82 26.38 2.84 10.20
C GLU A 82 24.93 2.89 10.72
N TRP A 83 24.74 3.00 12.04
CA TRP A 83 23.40 3.04 12.66
C TRP A 83 22.50 4.18 12.15
N LEU A 84 23.12 5.28 11.69
CA LEU A 84 22.40 6.41 11.11
C LEU A 84 21.80 6.06 9.74
N GLU A 85 22.55 5.37 8.88
CA GLU A 85 22.08 4.96 7.55
C GLU A 85 20.91 3.99 7.65
N PHE A 86 21.05 3.01 8.54
CA PHE A 86 19.95 2.11 8.89
C PHE A 86 18.72 2.87 9.40
N ALA A 87 18.89 3.84 10.30
CA ALA A 87 17.76 4.65 10.76
C ALA A 87 17.12 5.47 9.62
N THR A 88 17.91 5.98 8.68
CA THR A 88 17.41 6.73 7.52
C THR A 88 16.67 5.86 6.52
N ASP A 89 17.10 4.60 6.31
CA ASP A 89 16.43 3.67 5.39
C ASP A 89 15.07 3.22 5.93
N TYR A 90 14.99 2.95 7.23
CA TYR A 90 13.71 2.67 7.85
C TYR A 90 12.80 3.91 7.85
N ALA A 91 13.36 5.10 8.10
CA ALA A 91 12.60 6.34 8.03
C ALA A 91 12.08 6.62 6.60
N SER A 92 12.90 6.37 5.57
CA SER A 92 12.51 6.56 4.17
C SER A 92 11.41 5.58 3.75
N LEU A 93 11.47 4.30 4.16
CA LEU A 93 10.39 3.34 3.98
C LEU A 93 9.08 3.83 4.60
N LEU A 94 9.12 4.28 5.86
CA LEU A 94 7.92 4.77 6.56
C LEU A 94 7.35 6.02 5.88
N LEU A 95 8.20 6.93 5.42
CA LEU A 95 7.80 8.12 4.68
C LEU A 95 7.20 7.76 3.32
N ALA A 96 7.81 6.82 2.57
CA ALA A 96 7.31 6.39 1.27
C ALA A 96 5.93 5.72 1.39
N VAL A 97 5.75 4.83 2.37
CA VAL A 97 4.45 4.19 2.66
C VAL A 97 3.43 5.24 3.10
N GLY A 98 3.80 6.13 4.02
CA GLY A 98 2.92 7.20 4.51
C GLY A 98 2.48 8.15 3.39
N PHE A 99 3.43 8.61 2.57
CA PHE A 99 3.18 9.45 1.40
C PHE A 99 2.26 8.73 0.41
N THR A 100 2.51 7.46 0.13
CA THR A 100 1.67 6.64 -0.75
C THR A 100 0.22 6.58 -0.28
N ILE A 101 0.02 6.31 1.02
CA ILE A 101 -1.33 6.26 1.60
C ILE A 101 -2.02 7.62 1.48
N VAL A 102 -1.31 8.72 1.76
CA VAL A 102 -1.86 10.09 1.65
C VAL A 102 -2.22 10.44 0.21
N VAL A 103 -1.34 10.15 -0.75
CA VAL A 103 -1.58 10.49 -2.17
C VAL A 103 -2.70 9.62 -2.74
N GLN A 104 -2.77 8.32 -2.42
CA GLN A 104 -3.90 7.47 -2.81
C GLN A 104 -5.23 7.97 -2.21
N ALA A 105 -5.23 8.34 -0.93
CA ALA A 105 -6.38 8.93 -0.26
C ALA A 105 -6.86 10.20 -0.98
N MET A 106 -5.92 11.08 -1.31
CA MET A 106 -6.18 12.32 -2.02
C MET A 106 -6.70 12.07 -3.44
N ALA A 107 -6.13 11.11 -4.16
CA ALA A 107 -6.58 10.72 -5.50
C ALA A 107 -8.01 10.16 -5.47
N TYR A 108 -8.32 9.26 -4.54
CA TYR A 108 -9.67 8.73 -4.33
C TYR A 108 -10.66 9.87 -4.07
N TRP A 109 -10.31 10.77 -3.13
CA TRP A 109 -11.16 11.90 -2.75
C TRP A 109 -11.39 12.86 -3.92
N LEU A 110 -10.34 13.21 -4.67
CA LEU A 110 -10.43 14.12 -5.79
C LEU A 110 -11.28 13.53 -6.92
N MET A 111 -11.08 12.25 -7.23
CA MET A 111 -11.89 11.55 -8.23
C MET A 111 -13.36 11.50 -7.81
N ALA A 112 -13.64 11.20 -6.54
CA ALA A 112 -14.99 11.22 -6.01
C ALA A 112 -15.61 12.63 -6.04
N ARG A 113 -14.79 13.68 -5.90
CA ARG A 113 -15.25 15.07 -6.01
C ARG A 113 -15.61 15.46 -7.44
N ILE A 114 -14.85 14.99 -8.43
CA ILE A 114 -15.07 15.24 -9.87
C ILE A 114 -16.32 14.49 -10.36
N LEU A 115 -16.41 13.19 -10.04
CA LEU A 115 -17.52 12.34 -10.49
C LEU A 115 -18.84 12.58 -9.77
N ARG A 116 -18.84 13.34 -8.66
CA ARG A 116 -20.03 13.62 -7.84
C ARG A 116 -21.20 14.20 -8.64
N ARG A 117 -20.94 14.91 -9.74
CA ARG A 117 -21.99 15.47 -10.60
C ARG A 117 -22.75 14.40 -11.40
N GLY A 118 -22.15 13.24 -11.65
CA GLY A 118 -22.76 12.14 -12.40
C GLY A 118 -23.43 11.10 -11.49
N PHE A 119 -22.70 10.55 -10.52
CA PHE A 119 -23.19 9.54 -9.60
C PHE A 119 -22.38 9.51 -8.30
N ASN A 120 -22.90 8.81 -7.28
CA ASN A 120 -22.20 8.62 -6.01
C ASN A 120 -21.34 7.35 -6.07
N THR A 121 -20.03 7.51 -6.26
CA THR A 121 -19.07 6.39 -6.34
C THR A 121 -19.20 5.41 -5.18
N THR A 122 -19.22 5.89 -3.93
CA THR A 122 -19.28 5.03 -2.76
C THR A 122 -20.54 4.18 -2.76
N ALA A 123 -21.66 4.76 -3.19
CA ALA A 123 -22.93 4.03 -3.34
C ALA A 123 -22.88 3.01 -4.49
N GLU A 124 -22.23 3.33 -5.61
CA GLU A 124 -22.04 2.38 -6.72
C GLU A 124 -21.20 1.18 -6.31
N ILE A 125 -20.06 1.42 -5.64
CA ILE A 125 -19.17 0.34 -5.20
C ILE A 125 -19.86 -0.54 -4.15
N LYS A 126 -20.61 0.05 -3.20
CA LYS A 126 -21.47 -0.71 -2.27
C LYS A 126 -22.55 -1.54 -2.96
N ARG A 127 -23.07 -1.09 -4.09
CA ARG A 127 -24.05 -1.85 -4.90
C ARG A 127 -23.41 -2.95 -5.75
N GLY A 128 -22.10 -3.16 -5.64
CA GLY A 128 -21.39 -4.18 -6.40
C GLY A 128 -21.02 -3.75 -7.81
N ASN A 129 -21.00 -2.45 -8.11
CA ASN A 129 -20.63 -1.96 -9.43
C ASN A 129 -19.13 -2.13 -9.71
N VAL A 130 -18.78 -3.25 -10.36
CA VAL A 130 -17.41 -3.62 -10.71
C VAL A 130 -16.77 -2.62 -11.67
N ALA A 131 -17.53 -2.01 -12.58
CA ALA A 131 -16.98 -1.04 -13.53
C ALA A 131 -16.42 0.19 -12.80
N VAL A 132 -17.14 0.69 -11.79
CA VAL A 132 -16.67 1.81 -10.97
C VAL A 132 -15.47 1.40 -10.11
N ALA A 133 -15.47 0.18 -9.58
CA ALA A 133 -14.32 -0.32 -8.82
C ALA A 133 -13.06 -0.45 -9.69
N LEU A 134 -13.17 -0.95 -10.92
CA LEU A 134 -12.04 -1.03 -11.86
C LEU A 134 -11.51 0.35 -12.24
N LEU A 135 -12.39 1.33 -12.46
CA LEU A 135 -11.99 2.72 -12.70
C LEU A 135 -11.12 3.26 -11.55
N TYR A 136 -11.54 3.04 -10.31
CA TYR A 136 -10.78 3.46 -9.13
C TYR A 136 -9.53 2.62 -8.90
N GLY A 137 -9.59 1.31 -9.14
CA GLY A 137 -8.41 0.45 -9.07
C GLY A 137 -7.33 0.88 -10.05
N ALA A 138 -7.70 1.19 -11.29
CA ALA A 138 -6.79 1.72 -12.30
C ALA A 138 -6.22 3.08 -11.90
N LEU A 139 -7.03 3.98 -11.31
CA LEU A 139 -6.56 5.25 -10.77
C LEU A 139 -5.50 5.04 -9.69
N LEU A 140 -5.78 4.20 -8.69
CA LEU A 140 -4.85 3.95 -7.59
C LEU A 140 -3.55 3.31 -8.07
N TYR A 141 -3.64 2.37 -9.02
CA TYR A 141 -2.47 1.78 -9.65
C TYR A 141 -1.66 2.81 -10.45
N SER A 142 -2.31 3.66 -11.24
CA SER A 142 -1.64 4.74 -11.98
C SER A 142 -0.92 5.71 -11.05
N VAL A 143 -1.56 6.11 -9.96
CA VAL A 143 -0.96 6.97 -8.94
C VAL A 143 0.25 6.30 -8.31
N THR A 144 0.18 4.98 -8.05
CA THR A 144 1.30 4.21 -7.51
C THR A 144 2.51 4.27 -8.45
N ILE A 145 2.33 3.99 -9.74
CA ILE A 145 3.43 4.07 -10.73
C ILE A 145 4.05 5.48 -10.76
N ILE A 146 3.24 6.53 -10.68
CA ILE A 146 3.74 7.91 -10.65
C ILE A 146 4.55 8.17 -9.38
N ILE A 147 4.12 7.67 -8.22
CA ILE A 147 4.88 7.78 -6.97
C ILE A 147 6.22 7.05 -7.10
N GLN A 148 6.24 5.82 -7.62
CA GLN A 148 7.48 5.06 -7.86
C GLN A 148 8.47 5.85 -8.72
N ALA A 149 7.99 6.46 -9.81
CA ALA A 149 8.84 7.26 -10.69
C ALA A 149 9.48 8.48 -10.00
N GLY A 150 8.89 8.96 -8.90
CA GLY A 150 9.40 10.08 -8.11
C GLY A 150 10.20 9.68 -6.88
N LEU A 151 10.18 8.40 -6.46
CA LEU A 151 10.97 7.93 -5.34
C LEU A 151 12.44 7.77 -5.75
N PRO A 152 13.40 8.13 -4.88
CA PRO A 152 14.79 7.83 -5.14
C PRO A 152 14.95 6.32 -5.29
N LYS A 153 15.62 5.91 -6.36
CA LYS A 153 15.96 4.51 -6.54
C LYS A 153 17.01 4.15 -5.50
N ALA A 154 16.60 3.26 -4.62
CA ALA A 154 17.42 2.38 -3.81
C ALA A 154 18.70 1.95 -4.53
#